data_AF-A0A4R5AG50-F1
#
_entry.id   AF-A0A4R5AG50-F1
#
_cell.length_a   1.000
_cell.length_b   1.000
_cell.length_c   1.000
_cell.angle_alpha   90.00
_cell.angle_beta   90.00
_cell.angle_gamma   90.00
#
_symmetry.space_group_name_H-M   'P 1'
#
loop_
_entity.id
_entity.type
_entity.pdbx_description
1 polymer ?
#
loop_
_entity_poly.entity_id
_entity_poly.type
_entity_poly.pdbx_seq_one_letter_code
_entity_poly.pdbx_strand_id
1 'polypeptide(L)'
;MAYGPPPSPGQGQQPGWQQQPQWQQPQPQGPAWQQPQQGSAWQQPQQGSAWQQQPQAPGTTAMPGGHGPVSDDDKTWSLMAYLGQFLVGAIAPGIVYLGKARSPYVRRHAAQGLNMGLAAIAVWIVGGLLSLAAGVLIWVPLLFTAAVMFFLVYAARAANRGEFRKVPSVVAWPLIK
;
A
#
# COMPACT_ATOMS: atom_id res chain seq x y z
N MET A 1 -58.28 26.88 -8.50
CA MET A 1 -57.00 26.95 -9.24
C MET A 1 -56.11 25.85 -8.67
N ALA A 2 -56.03 24.73 -9.38
CA ALA A 2 -55.34 23.51 -8.96
C ALA A 2 -53.89 23.55 -9.50
N TYR A 3 -52.91 23.34 -8.62
CA TYR A 3 -51.51 23.23 -9.01
C TYR A 3 -51.24 21.81 -9.52
N GLY A 4 -50.73 21.69 -10.75
CA GLY A 4 -50.34 20.42 -11.37
C GLY A 4 -48.99 19.89 -10.84
N PRO A 5 -48.71 18.59 -11.03
CA PRO A 5 -47.47 17.96 -10.57
C PRO A 5 -46.23 18.44 -11.39
N PRO A 6 -45.04 18.45 -10.78
CA PRO A 6 -43.81 18.91 -11.43
C PRO A 6 -43.30 17.92 -12.50
N PRO A 7 -42.64 18.42 -13.58
CA PRO A 7 -42.09 17.56 -14.64
C PRO A 7 -40.86 16.77 -14.18
N SER A 8 -40.77 15.51 -14.61
CA SER A 8 -39.61 14.63 -14.40
C SER A 8 -38.38 15.13 -15.18
N PRO A 9 -37.18 15.19 -14.58
CA PRO A 9 -35.96 15.49 -15.32
C PRO A 9 -35.65 14.38 -16.33
N GLY A 10 -35.60 14.77 -17.61
CA GLY A 10 -35.35 13.90 -18.75
C GLY A 10 -33.98 13.22 -18.67
N GLN A 11 -33.95 11.96 -19.12
CA GLN A 11 -32.74 11.22 -19.42
C GLN A 11 -32.01 11.93 -20.56
N GLY A 12 -30.95 12.67 -20.22
CA GLY A 12 -30.01 13.20 -21.21
C GLY A 12 -29.30 12.06 -21.92
N GLN A 13 -29.53 11.96 -23.23
CA GLN A 13 -28.78 11.10 -24.14
C GLN A 13 -27.32 11.60 -24.20
N GLN A 14 -26.37 10.75 -23.84
CA GLN A 14 -24.94 11.03 -24.01
C GLN A 14 -24.53 10.80 -25.48
N PRO A 15 -23.77 11.73 -26.11
CA PRO A 15 -23.26 11.56 -27.48
C PRO A 15 -22.26 10.41 -27.58
N GLY A 16 -22.45 9.55 -28.58
CA GLY A 16 -21.59 8.40 -28.87
C GLY A 16 -20.18 8.82 -29.27
N TRP A 17 -19.20 8.42 -28.46
CA TRP A 17 -17.79 8.51 -28.83
C TRP A 17 -17.49 7.51 -29.95
N GLN A 18 -17.00 8.06 -31.05
CA GLN A 18 -16.60 7.38 -32.27
C GLN A 18 -15.46 6.40 -31.97
N GLN A 19 -15.61 5.16 -32.46
CA GLN A 19 -14.63 4.08 -32.34
C GLN A 19 -13.35 4.42 -33.12
N GLN A 20 -12.18 4.29 -32.49
CA GLN A 20 -10.88 4.41 -33.14
C GLN A 20 -10.50 3.09 -33.86
N PRO A 21 -9.80 3.13 -35.01
CA PRO A 21 -9.46 1.94 -35.77
C PRO A 21 -8.33 1.14 -35.10
N GLN A 22 -8.58 -0.16 -34.90
CA GLN A 22 -7.62 -1.13 -34.41
C GLN A 22 -6.59 -1.47 -35.51
N TRP A 23 -5.34 -1.05 -35.32
CA TRP A 23 -4.23 -1.45 -36.21
C TRP A 23 -4.00 -2.96 -36.13
N GLN A 24 -4.25 -3.67 -37.23
CA GLN A 24 -3.95 -5.09 -37.40
C GLN A 24 -2.51 -5.26 -37.87
N GLN A 25 -1.69 -5.96 -37.08
CA GLN A 25 -0.36 -6.40 -37.49
C GLN A 25 -0.46 -7.59 -38.45
N PRO A 26 0.26 -7.59 -39.59
CA PRO A 26 0.34 -8.75 -40.47
C PRO A 26 1.28 -9.83 -39.90
N GLN A 27 0.77 -11.06 -39.75
CA GLN A 27 1.58 -12.24 -39.43
C GLN A 27 2.38 -12.73 -40.67
N PRO A 28 3.66 -13.10 -40.52
CA PRO A 28 4.41 -13.73 -41.61
C PRO A 28 3.98 -15.19 -41.84
N GLN A 29 3.71 -15.52 -43.10
CA GLN A 29 3.36 -16.85 -43.62
C GLN A 29 4.58 -17.79 -43.56
N GLY A 30 4.44 -18.91 -42.84
CA GLY A 30 5.35 -20.06 -42.90
C GLY A 30 4.74 -21.22 -43.70
N PRO A 31 5.54 -22.07 -44.38
CA PRO A 31 5.01 -23.10 -45.28
C PRO A 31 4.30 -24.25 -44.55
N ALA A 32 3.21 -24.69 -45.17
CA ALA A 32 2.30 -25.73 -44.73
C ALA A 32 2.89 -27.14 -44.78
N TRP A 33 2.83 -27.85 -43.66
CA TRP A 33 2.82 -29.32 -43.62
C TRP A 33 1.65 -29.80 -42.76
N GLN A 34 0.87 -30.70 -43.36
CA GLN A 34 -0.43 -31.21 -42.94
C GLN A 34 -0.32 -32.22 -41.79
N GLN A 35 -1.26 -32.21 -40.85
CA GLN A 35 -1.57 -33.36 -39.99
C GLN A 35 -3.08 -33.47 -39.72
N PRO A 36 -3.68 -34.67 -39.69
CA PRO A 36 -5.13 -34.86 -39.72
C PRO A 36 -5.79 -34.69 -38.35
N GLN A 37 -6.99 -34.10 -38.36
CA GLN A 37 -7.88 -33.90 -37.21
C GLN A 37 -8.45 -35.22 -36.68
N GLN A 38 -8.41 -35.39 -35.35
CA GLN A 38 -9.30 -36.27 -34.59
C GLN A 38 -9.66 -35.61 -33.25
N GLY A 39 -10.94 -35.62 -32.89
CA GLY A 39 -11.38 -35.57 -31.49
C GLY A 39 -12.23 -34.37 -31.07
N SER A 40 -13.54 -34.59 -31.04
CA SER A 40 -14.62 -33.66 -30.71
C SER A 40 -14.73 -33.24 -29.22
N ALA A 41 -15.33 -32.07 -29.02
CA ALA A 41 -16.25 -31.69 -27.92
C ALA A 41 -15.68 -31.44 -26.50
N TRP A 42 -15.66 -30.16 -26.09
CA TRP A 42 -16.47 -29.55 -25.01
C TRP A 42 -15.91 -28.15 -24.67
N GLN A 43 -16.56 -27.08 -25.16
CA GLN A 43 -16.28 -25.70 -24.77
C GLN A 43 -17.21 -25.31 -23.60
N GLN A 44 -16.64 -25.02 -22.43
CA GLN A 44 -17.33 -24.40 -21.31
C GLN A 44 -17.46 -22.89 -21.55
N PRO A 45 -18.65 -22.28 -21.40
CA PRO A 45 -18.77 -20.83 -21.26
C PRO A 45 -18.51 -20.44 -19.80
N GLN A 46 -17.35 -19.83 -19.52
CA GLN A 46 -17.12 -19.18 -18.22
C GLN A 46 -18.01 -17.93 -18.10
N GLN A 47 -19.08 -18.08 -17.33
CA GLN A 47 -19.95 -17.00 -16.88
C GLN A 47 -19.30 -16.23 -15.73
N GLY A 48 -19.32 -14.90 -15.86
CA GLY A 48 -19.56 -13.98 -14.74
C GLY A 48 -18.38 -13.67 -13.81
N SER A 49 -17.72 -12.52 -14.03
CA SER A 49 -17.00 -11.81 -12.97
C SER A 49 -17.25 -10.31 -13.10
N ALA A 50 -18.45 -9.88 -12.70
CA ALA A 50 -18.76 -8.48 -12.50
C ALA A 50 -18.22 -8.05 -11.13
N TRP A 51 -16.93 -7.70 -11.07
CA TRP A 51 -16.41 -6.88 -9.98
C TRP A 51 -16.17 -5.47 -10.51
N GLN A 52 -16.91 -4.55 -9.93
CA GLN A 52 -16.89 -3.11 -10.19
C GLN A 52 -15.45 -2.58 -10.03
N GLN A 53 -14.86 -2.13 -11.13
CA GLN A 53 -13.62 -1.35 -11.09
C GLN A 53 -13.95 0.06 -10.61
N GLN A 54 -13.47 0.41 -9.42
CA GLN A 54 -13.37 1.82 -9.00
C GLN A 54 -12.35 2.56 -9.89
N PRO A 55 -12.58 3.83 -10.27
CA PRO A 55 -11.68 4.56 -11.15
C PRO A 55 -10.33 4.80 -10.49
N GLN A 56 -9.26 4.22 -11.06
CA GLN A 56 -7.88 4.44 -10.65
C GLN A 56 -7.46 5.88 -10.93
N ALA A 57 -7.01 6.58 -9.89
CA ALA A 57 -6.39 7.89 -10.04
C ALA A 57 -5.07 7.77 -10.84
N PRO A 58 -4.78 8.69 -11.79
CA PRO A 58 -3.58 8.60 -12.61
C PRO A 58 -2.34 9.02 -11.82
N GLY A 59 -1.37 8.10 -11.71
CA GLY A 59 0.01 8.42 -11.37
C GLY A 59 0.52 7.75 -10.10
N THR A 60 0.81 6.46 -10.16
CA THR A 60 1.74 5.82 -9.20
C THR A 60 2.75 4.97 -9.95
N THR A 61 4.01 5.37 -9.82
CA THR A 61 5.18 4.63 -10.30
C THR A 61 5.18 3.25 -9.64
N ALA A 62 5.01 2.19 -10.43
CA ALA A 62 5.01 0.82 -9.96
C ALA A 62 6.36 0.49 -9.29
N MET A 63 6.32 0.07 -8.02
CA MET A 63 7.52 -0.43 -7.34
C MET A 63 7.90 -1.83 -7.84
N PRO A 64 9.20 -2.13 -8.01
CA PRO A 64 9.65 -3.47 -8.41
C PRO A 64 9.28 -4.50 -7.33
N GLY A 65 8.42 -5.45 -7.68
CA GLY A 65 8.02 -6.58 -6.84
C GLY A 65 6.63 -6.49 -6.18
N GLY A 66 5.77 -5.55 -6.59
CA GLY A 66 4.40 -5.41 -6.05
C GLY A 66 3.33 -6.07 -6.94
N HIS A 67 2.61 -7.04 -6.39
CA HIS A 67 1.34 -7.51 -6.94
C HIS A 67 0.26 -6.44 -6.72
N GLY A 68 -0.36 -5.97 -7.80
CA GLY A 68 -1.59 -5.16 -7.79
C GLY A 68 -1.50 -3.76 -7.16
N PRO A 69 -2.52 -2.91 -7.39
CA PRO A 69 -2.66 -1.64 -6.68
C PRO A 69 -2.85 -1.87 -5.17
N VAL A 70 -2.21 -1.04 -4.34
CA VAL A 70 -2.32 -1.09 -2.87
C VAL A 70 -3.73 -0.66 -2.46
N SER A 71 -4.41 -1.49 -1.66
CA SER A 71 -5.75 -1.21 -1.16
C SER A 71 -5.77 -0.06 -0.13
N ASP A 72 -6.91 0.60 0.03
CA ASP A 72 -7.04 1.68 1.03
C ASP A 72 -6.97 1.15 2.47
N ASP A 73 -7.42 -0.08 2.70
CA ASP A 73 -7.24 -0.79 3.97
C ASP A 73 -5.75 -0.99 4.27
N ASP A 74 -4.96 -1.42 3.27
CA ASP A 74 -3.51 -1.60 3.42
C ASP A 74 -2.82 -0.27 3.76
N LYS A 75 -3.22 0.84 3.12
CA LYS A 75 -2.71 2.18 3.47
C LYS A 75 -3.08 2.56 4.90
N THR A 76 -4.32 2.32 5.30
CA THR A 76 -4.82 2.64 6.65
C THR A 76 -4.07 1.88 7.72
N TRP A 77 -3.91 0.56 7.59
CA TRP A 77 -3.17 -0.25 8.56
C TRP A 77 -1.68 0.09 8.60
N SER A 78 -1.09 0.38 7.44
CA SER A 78 0.31 0.83 7.36
C SER A 78 0.50 2.19 8.04
N LEU A 79 -0.46 3.10 7.88
CA LEU A 79 -0.47 4.40 8.53
C LEU A 79 -0.58 4.27 10.06
N MET A 80 -1.46 3.37 10.54
CA MET A 80 -1.62 3.09 11.97
C MET A 80 -0.35 2.52 12.61
N ALA A 81 0.47 1.76 11.86
CA ALA A 81 1.75 1.26 12.37
C ALA A 81 2.74 2.37 12.76
N TYR A 82 2.60 3.57 12.17
CA TYR A 82 3.40 4.74 12.50
C TYR A 82 2.67 5.69 13.45
N LEU A 83 1.42 6.07 13.15
CA LEU A 83 0.68 7.03 13.98
C LEU A 83 0.34 6.46 15.37
N GLY A 84 0.06 5.16 15.47
CA GLY A 84 -0.20 4.54 16.76
C GLY A 84 1.00 4.60 17.71
N GLN A 85 2.22 4.78 17.20
CA GLN A 85 3.41 4.88 18.06
C GLN A 85 3.42 6.12 18.94
N PHE A 86 2.75 7.20 18.54
CA PHE A 86 2.62 8.38 19.38
C PHE A 86 1.79 8.12 20.64
N LEU A 87 0.90 7.12 20.61
CA LEU A 87 0.03 6.78 21.74
C LEU A 87 0.57 5.62 22.56
N VAL A 88 1.01 4.55 21.90
CA VAL A 88 1.37 3.29 22.57
C VAL A 88 2.76 2.77 22.18
N GLY A 89 3.59 3.60 21.52
CA GLY A 89 4.95 3.24 21.14
C GLY A 89 5.03 2.01 20.23
N ALA A 90 6.00 1.14 20.48
CA ALA A 90 6.26 -0.08 19.70
C ALA A 90 5.09 -1.09 19.70
N ILE A 91 4.11 -0.94 20.58
CA ILE A 91 2.94 -1.82 20.64
C ILE A 91 2.08 -1.67 19.39
N ALA A 92 1.89 -0.44 18.90
CA ALA A 92 1.07 -0.17 17.71
C ALA A 92 1.55 -0.96 16.47
N PRO A 93 2.80 -0.80 16.00
CA PRO A 93 3.29 -1.58 14.87
C PRO A 93 3.35 -3.07 15.18
N GLY A 94 3.54 -3.48 16.44
CA GLY A 94 3.48 -4.89 16.85
C GLY A 94 2.11 -5.52 16.60
N ILE A 95 1.03 -4.82 16.98
CA ILE A 95 -0.34 -5.27 16.71
C ILE A 95 -0.60 -5.34 15.19
N VAL A 96 -0.17 -4.32 14.43
CA VAL A 96 -0.35 -4.32 12.98
C VAL A 96 0.44 -5.47 12.33
N TYR A 97 1.68 -5.69 12.76
CA TYR A 97 2.56 -6.73 12.23
C TYR A 97 1.98 -8.14 12.46
N LEU A 98 1.39 -8.39 13.64
CA LEU A 98 0.83 -9.70 13.97
C LEU A 98 -0.60 -9.90 13.43
N GLY A 99 -1.44 -8.86 13.47
CA GLY A 99 -2.86 -8.97 13.16
C GLY A 99 -3.25 -8.62 11.72
N LYS A 100 -2.51 -7.71 11.07
CA LYS A 100 -2.94 -7.07 9.81
C LYS A 100 -1.90 -7.13 8.68
N ALA A 101 -0.73 -7.71 8.91
CA ALA A 101 0.33 -7.89 7.89
C ALA A 101 0.03 -9.00 6.86
N ARG A 102 -1.20 -9.02 6.31
CA ARG A 102 -1.60 -9.98 5.27
C ARG A 102 -0.98 -9.63 3.92
N SER A 103 -0.95 -8.34 3.58
CA SER A 103 -0.28 -7.87 2.38
C SER A 103 1.23 -7.67 2.63
N PRO A 104 2.09 -7.88 1.60
CA PRO A 104 3.50 -7.53 1.68
C PRO A 104 3.73 -6.04 1.98
N TYR A 105 2.81 -5.18 1.55
CA TYR A 105 2.85 -3.74 1.80
C TYR A 105 2.73 -3.42 3.30
N VAL A 106 1.65 -3.88 3.94
CA VAL A 106 1.43 -3.66 5.38
C VAL A 106 2.54 -4.31 6.19
N ARG A 107 2.98 -5.51 5.81
CA ARG A 107 4.07 -6.22 6.51
C ARG A 107 5.35 -5.40 6.56
N ARG A 108 5.77 -4.80 5.44
CA ARG A 108 7.00 -3.98 5.38
C ARG A 108 6.88 -2.71 6.23
N HIS A 109 5.73 -2.03 6.18
CA HIS A 109 5.50 -0.84 6.99
C HIS A 109 5.46 -1.16 8.49
N ALA A 110 4.75 -2.23 8.86
CA ALA A 110 4.66 -2.68 10.24
C ALA A 110 6.02 -3.16 10.78
N ALA A 111 6.81 -3.90 9.99
CA ALA A 111 8.17 -4.31 10.35
C ALA A 111 9.08 -3.09 10.56
N GLN A 112 9.07 -2.12 9.64
CA GLN A 112 9.86 -0.89 9.79
C GLN A 112 9.43 -0.08 11.02
N GLY A 113 8.12 0.06 11.25
CA GLY A 113 7.61 0.74 12.44
C GLY A 113 8.04 0.05 13.73
N LEU A 114 7.94 -1.28 13.78
CA LEU A 114 8.33 -2.07 14.94
C LEU A 114 9.83 -1.98 15.22
N ASN A 115 10.65 -2.03 14.17
CA ASN A 115 12.10 -1.81 14.24
C ASN A 115 12.44 -0.44 14.85
N MET A 116 11.72 0.63 14.46
CA MET A 116 11.90 1.96 15.05
C MET A 116 11.49 2.01 16.52
N GLY A 117 10.35 1.41 16.86
CA GLY A 117 9.85 1.37 18.23
C GLY A 117 10.79 0.59 19.17
N LEU A 118 11.29 -0.56 18.73
CA LEU A 118 12.25 -1.37 19.49
C LEU A 118 13.60 -0.64 19.66
N ALA A 119 14.08 0.04 18.62
CA ALA A 119 15.28 0.87 18.72
C ALA A 119 15.09 1.99 19.75
N ALA A 120 13.95 2.69 19.73
CA ALA A 120 13.64 3.74 20.69
C ALA A 120 13.60 3.22 22.14
N ILE A 121 12.96 2.06 22.38
CA ILE A 121 12.92 1.42 23.71
C ILE A 121 14.34 1.11 24.21
N ALA A 122 15.16 0.47 23.37
CA ALA A 122 16.52 0.10 23.75
C ALA A 122 17.40 1.34 24.03
N VAL A 123 17.30 2.39 23.21
CA VAL A 123 18.02 3.64 23.42
C VAL A 123 17.59 4.33 24.72
N TRP A 124 16.29 4.34 25.04
CA TRP A 124 15.81 4.90 26.32
C TRP A 124 16.27 4.08 27.53
N ILE A 125 16.28 2.75 27.45
CA ILE A 125 16.75 1.90 28.54
C ILE A 125 18.25 2.13 28.77
N VAL A 126 19.08 1.97 27.73
CA VAL A 126 20.54 2.08 27.86
C VAL A 126 20.96 3.51 28.16
N GLY A 127 20.43 4.49 27.42
CA GLY A 127 20.73 5.91 27.62
C GLY A 127 20.24 6.41 28.98
N GLY A 128 19.07 5.95 29.45
CA GLY A 128 18.55 6.24 30.78
C GLY A 128 19.47 5.71 31.87
N LEU A 129 19.89 4.44 31.81
CA LEU A 129 20.82 3.85 32.78
C LEU A 129 22.17 4.58 32.79
N LEU A 130 22.73 4.90 31.61
CA LEU A 130 23.97 5.65 31.50
C LEU A 130 23.85 7.08 32.04
N SER A 131 22.67 7.71 31.90
CA SER A 131 22.43 9.04 32.45
C SER A 131 22.49 9.09 33.98
N LEU A 132 22.24 7.96 34.66
CA LEU A 132 22.39 7.86 36.12
C LEU A 132 23.86 7.98 36.55
N ALA A 133 24.79 7.49 35.72
CA ALA A 133 26.23 7.61 35.95
C ALA A 133 26.77 8.98 35.49
N ALA A 134 26.26 9.50 34.38
CA ALA A 134 26.64 10.81 33.84
C ALA A 134 25.42 11.53 33.27
N GLY A 135 24.90 12.51 34.01
CA GLY A 135 23.64 13.21 33.68
C GLY A 135 23.60 13.80 32.26
N VAL A 136 24.73 14.23 31.70
CA VAL A 136 24.83 14.73 30.32
C VAL A 136 24.41 13.71 29.26
N LEU A 137 24.49 12.40 29.56
CA LEU A 137 24.12 11.35 28.61
C LEU A 137 22.61 11.26 28.36
N ILE A 138 21.77 11.97 29.14
CA ILE A 138 20.32 12.09 28.87
C ILE A 138 20.02 12.72 27.51
N TRP A 139 20.93 13.51 26.94
CA TRP A 139 20.76 14.10 25.62
C TRP A 139 20.72 13.06 24.49
N VAL A 140 21.33 11.89 24.69
CA VAL A 140 21.34 10.81 23.69
C VAL A 140 19.92 10.29 23.39
N PRO A 141 19.14 9.78 24.36
CA PRO A 141 17.77 9.34 24.08
C PRO A 141 16.83 10.47 23.65
N LEU A 142 17.05 11.72 24.10
CA LEU A 142 16.26 12.87 23.67
C LEU A 142 16.47 13.20 22.18
N LEU A 143 17.73 13.30 21.74
CA LEU A 143 18.05 13.54 20.33
C LEU A 143 17.60 12.38 19.44
N PHE A 144 17.75 11.14 19.92
CA PHE A 144 17.25 9.97 19.20
C PHE A 144 15.72 10.01 19.06
N THR A 145 15.00 10.42 20.10
CA THR A 145 13.53 10.59 20.05
C THR A 145 13.14 11.61 18.98
N ALA A 146 13.83 12.76 18.90
CA ALA A 146 13.57 13.74 17.85
C ALA A 146 13.76 13.15 16.44
N ALA A 147 14.81 12.33 16.23
CA ALA A 147 15.01 11.63 14.96
C ALA A 147 13.88 10.63 14.67
N VAL A 148 13.45 9.83 15.66
CA VAL A 148 12.33 8.88 15.51
C VAL A 148 11.05 9.63 15.14
N MET A 149 10.73 10.75 15.80
CA MET A 149 9.54 11.55 15.48
C MET A 149 9.55 12.05 14.03
N PHE A 150 10.70 12.56 13.56
CA PHE A 150 10.87 12.97 12.17
C PHE A 150 10.61 11.81 11.19
N PHE A 151 11.22 10.64 11.45
CA PHE A 151 11.07 9.49 10.58
C PHE A 151 9.67 8.84 10.65
N LEU A 152 8.96 8.96 11.76
CA LEU A 152 7.57 8.52 11.88
C LEU A 152 6.69 9.31 10.92
N VAL A 153 6.79 10.64 10.92
CA VAL A 153 6.01 11.50 10.02
C VAL A 153 6.42 11.27 8.56
N TYR A 154 7.73 11.14 8.30
CA TYR A 154 8.26 10.88 6.96
C TYR A 154 7.73 9.56 6.38
N ALA A 155 7.75 8.47 7.17
CA ALA A 155 7.27 7.16 6.75
C ALA A 155 5.73 7.11 6.69
N ALA A 156 5.02 7.76 7.62
CA ALA A 156 3.57 7.87 7.60
C ALA A 156 3.04 8.58 6.36
N ARG A 157 3.68 9.69 5.95
CA ARG A 157 3.34 10.39 4.70
C ARG A 157 3.49 9.48 3.48
N ALA A 158 4.54 8.66 3.45
CA ALA A 158 4.77 7.71 2.38
C ALA A 158 3.68 6.62 2.37
N ALA A 159 3.37 6.06 3.54
CA ALA A 159 2.34 5.05 3.70
C ALA A 159 0.95 5.54 3.24
N ASN A 160 0.62 6.81 3.50
CA ASN A 160 -0.62 7.43 3.03
C ASN A 160 -0.68 7.57 1.50
N ARG A 161 0.48 7.66 0.84
CA ARG A 161 0.58 7.74 -0.63
C ARG A 161 0.63 6.36 -1.31
N GLY A 162 0.60 5.26 -0.56
CA GLY A 162 0.83 3.93 -1.12
C GLY A 162 2.31 3.65 -1.42
N GLU A 163 3.23 4.46 -0.88
CA GLU A 163 4.67 4.35 -1.11
C GLU A 163 5.39 3.76 0.11
N PHE A 164 6.33 2.86 -0.12
CA PHE A 164 7.27 2.44 0.90
C PHE A 164 8.56 3.27 0.86
N ARG A 165 8.82 4.04 1.92
CA ARG A 165 10.11 4.73 2.10
C ARG A 165 10.89 4.10 3.24
N LYS A 166 12.10 3.63 2.91
CA LYS A 166 12.99 2.99 3.86
C LYS A 166 13.57 4.04 4.82
N VAL A 167 13.41 3.80 6.11
CA VAL A 167 14.04 4.59 7.18
C VAL A 167 15.49 4.11 7.36
N PRO A 168 16.47 5.01 7.59
CA PRO A 168 17.85 4.63 7.83
C PRO A 168 17.98 3.62 8.97
N SER A 169 18.91 2.67 8.83
CA SER A 169 19.12 1.59 9.79
C SER A 169 19.59 2.05 11.16
N VAL A 170 20.05 3.30 11.31
CA VAL A 170 20.36 3.90 12.62
C VAL A 170 19.10 4.14 13.45
N VAL A 171 17.97 4.44 12.81
CA VAL A 171 16.68 4.72 13.47
C VAL A 171 15.77 3.49 13.46
N ALA A 172 15.73 2.77 12.34
CA ALA A 172 14.99 1.52 12.20
C ALA A 172 15.97 0.34 12.17
N TRP A 173 16.32 -0.18 13.34
CA TRP A 173 17.26 -1.30 13.42
C TRP A 173 16.74 -2.53 12.66
N PRO A 174 17.55 -3.22 11.84
CA PRO A 174 17.08 -4.30 10.96
C PRO A 174 16.84 -5.61 11.72
N LEU A 175 15.94 -5.59 12.70
CA LEU A 175 15.59 -6.75 13.54
C LEU A 175 14.56 -7.64 12.83
N ILE A 176 13.58 -7.03 12.18
CA ILE A 176 12.44 -7.70 11.55
C ILE A 176 12.42 -7.34 10.04
N LYS A 177 12.16 -8.33 9.19
CA LYS A 177 12.19 -8.24 7.71
C LYS A 177 10.80 -8.31 7.09
#